data_AF-A0A4Y8CWU4-F1
#
_entry.id   AF-A0A4Y8CWU4-F1
#
_cell.length_a   1.000
_cell.length_b   1.000
_cell.length_c   1.000
_cell.angle_alpha   90.00
_cell.angle_beta   90.00
_cell.angle_gamma   90.00
#
_symmetry.space_group_name_H-M   'P 1'
#
loop_
_entity.id
_entity.type
_entity.pdbx_description
1 polymer ?
#
loop_
_entity_poly.entity_id
_entity_poly.type
_entity_poly.pdbx_seq_one_letter_code
_entity_poly.pdbx_strand_id
1 'polypeptide(L)'
;MPPSSSRPVLDEIDTNTIITPPKPTKPLKRGKYNKTIEQRAATWTLPPQLKRPTRHMRTETKRKIIMFHDCHRIPVYDFETLEISRYRPPTYQEISLYFKIPITTIGGWIRDRDRIIGSKRDDREVQRHYKPHWPDLEDQLHTCFLEARALGQPIRQAWFEYHSKRFWKEAHPECESLLTFSEGWFRGFLKRKEISLRCITHTAMLDSDNYVRGVKADFPDFLE
;
A
#
# COMPACT_ATOMS: atom_id res chain seq x y z
N MET A 1 -75.61 20.25 -20.81
CA MET A 1 -75.01 19.11 -21.53
C MET A 1 -73.87 19.64 -22.38
N PRO A 2 -72.60 19.39 -22.00
CA PRO A 2 -71.45 19.67 -22.86
C PRO A 2 -71.12 18.48 -23.78
N PRO A 3 -70.53 18.72 -24.96
CA PRO A 3 -70.38 17.75 -26.04
C PRO A 3 -69.18 16.80 -25.90
N SER A 4 -69.43 15.59 -26.38
CA SER A 4 -68.51 14.53 -26.84
C SER A 4 -67.07 14.97 -27.12
N SER A 5 -66.14 14.58 -26.24
CA SER A 5 -64.71 14.52 -26.54
C SER A 5 -64.40 13.19 -27.22
N SER A 6 -64.33 13.23 -28.54
CA SER A 6 -63.76 12.17 -29.37
C SER A 6 -62.28 11.98 -29.01
N ARG A 7 -61.91 10.75 -28.66
CA ARG A 7 -60.50 10.36 -28.54
C ARG A 7 -59.85 10.51 -29.92
N PRO A 8 -58.66 11.12 -30.06
CA PRO A 8 -57.93 11.03 -31.30
C PRO A 8 -57.54 9.56 -31.56
N VAL A 9 -57.84 9.11 -32.77
CA VAL A 9 -57.41 7.83 -33.34
C VAL A 9 -55.89 7.78 -33.29
N LEU A 10 -55.35 6.69 -32.74
CA LEU A 10 -53.93 6.37 -32.83
C LEU A 10 -53.65 6.05 -34.30
N ASP A 11 -53.11 7.01 -35.03
CA ASP A 11 -52.54 6.74 -36.35
C ASP A 11 -51.43 5.70 -36.18
N GLU A 12 -51.54 4.62 -36.95
CA GLU A 12 -50.62 3.50 -37.00
C GLU A 12 -49.23 4.01 -37.39
N ILE A 13 -48.32 4.07 -36.42
CA ILE A 13 -46.90 4.33 -36.71
C ILE A 13 -46.37 3.06 -37.36
N ASP A 14 -46.23 3.09 -38.69
CA ASP A 14 -45.61 2.02 -39.47
C ASP A 14 -44.15 1.82 -39.00
N THR A 15 -43.94 0.76 -38.21
CA THR A 15 -42.66 0.43 -37.57
C THR A 15 -41.57 0.03 -38.56
N ASN A 16 -41.85 0.00 -39.86
CA ASN A 16 -40.90 -0.40 -40.89
C ASN A 16 -40.26 0.76 -41.67
N THR A 17 -40.43 2.00 -41.20
CA THR A 17 -39.67 3.12 -41.76
C THR A 17 -38.27 3.17 -41.16
N ILE A 18 -37.31 2.46 -41.76
CA ILE A 18 -35.89 2.60 -41.41
C ILE A 18 -35.46 4.02 -41.79
N ILE A 19 -35.44 4.92 -40.81
CA ILE A 19 -34.81 6.24 -40.93
C ILE A 19 -33.32 5.98 -41.15
N THR A 20 -32.93 5.90 -42.42
CA THR A 20 -31.52 5.77 -42.77
C THR A 20 -30.90 7.14 -42.59
N PRO A 21 -29.90 7.31 -41.71
CA PRO A 21 -29.30 8.63 -41.50
C PRO A 21 -28.72 9.14 -42.83
N PRO A 22 -28.81 10.46 -43.10
CA PRO A 22 -28.25 11.02 -44.31
C PRO A 22 -26.75 10.70 -44.40
N LYS A 23 -26.31 10.17 -45.55
CA LYS A 23 -24.89 9.92 -45.82
C LYS A 23 -24.11 11.22 -45.58
N PRO A 24 -22.99 11.18 -44.83
CA PRO A 24 -22.19 12.37 -44.60
C PRO A 24 -21.71 12.95 -45.94
N THR A 25 -21.93 14.24 -46.15
CA THR A 25 -21.57 14.99 -47.37
C THR A 25 -20.06 15.11 -47.60
N LYS A 26 -19.25 14.73 -46.59
CA LYS A 26 -17.80 14.70 -46.66
C LYS A 26 -17.31 13.26 -46.52
N PRO A 27 -16.34 12.81 -47.34
CA PRO A 27 -15.77 11.48 -47.19
C PRO A 27 -15.20 11.34 -45.77
N LEU A 28 -15.57 10.26 -45.07
CA LEU A 28 -14.97 9.88 -43.80
C LEU A 28 -13.46 9.85 -44.00
N LYS A 29 -12.71 10.56 -43.13
CA LYS A 29 -11.24 10.51 -43.17
C LYS A 29 -10.84 9.03 -43.11
N ARG A 30 -10.15 8.56 -44.14
CA ARG A 30 -9.67 7.18 -44.19
C ARG A 30 -8.85 6.93 -42.92
N GLY A 31 -9.16 5.84 -42.21
CA GLY A 31 -8.32 5.41 -41.10
C GLY A 31 -6.87 5.26 -41.57
N LYS A 32 -5.92 5.28 -40.63
CA LYS A 32 -4.50 5.05 -40.96
C LYS A 32 -4.39 3.80 -41.83
N TYR A 33 -3.64 3.91 -42.92
CA TYR A 33 -3.35 2.80 -43.82
C TYR A 33 -2.75 1.64 -43.04
N ASN A 34 -3.20 0.43 -43.36
CA ASN A 34 -2.62 -0.78 -42.79
C ASN A 34 -1.15 -0.86 -43.22
N LYS A 35 -0.23 -0.64 -42.28
CA LYS A 35 1.20 -0.83 -42.52
C LYS A 35 1.46 -2.26 -43.00
N THR A 36 2.33 -2.44 -43.98
CA THR A 36 2.82 -3.75 -44.43
C THR A 36 3.60 -4.45 -43.30
N ILE A 37 3.79 -5.76 -43.39
CA ILE A 37 4.52 -6.55 -42.39
C ILE A 37 5.93 -5.98 -42.16
N GLU A 38 6.62 -5.58 -43.23
CA GLU A 38 7.95 -4.97 -43.18
C GLU A 38 7.96 -3.64 -42.41
N GLN A 39 6.98 -2.77 -42.66
CA GLN A 39 6.83 -1.51 -41.94
C GLN A 39 6.46 -1.72 -40.45
N ARG A 40 5.76 -2.81 -40.14
CA ARG A 40 5.49 -3.20 -38.74
C ARG A 40 6.75 -3.73 -38.08
N ALA A 41 7.53 -4.57 -38.76
CA ALA A 41 8.79 -5.13 -38.25
C ALA A 41 9.81 -4.03 -37.96
N ALA A 42 9.93 -3.03 -38.85
CA ALA A 42 10.80 -1.87 -38.64
C ALA A 42 10.41 -1.00 -37.42
N THR A 43 9.12 -1.02 -37.02
CA THR A 43 8.63 -0.29 -35.83
C THR A 43 8.42 -1.23 -34.63
N TRP A 44 8.70 -2.53 -34.78
CA TRP A 44 8.36 -3.50 -33.75
C TRP A 44 9.36 -3.40 -32.61
N THR A 45 8.84 -3.15 -31.42
CA THR A 45 9.58 -3.20 -30.17
C THR A 45 8.99 -4.33 -29.35
N LEU A 46 9.86 -5.07 -28.66
CA LEU A 46 9.42 -6.10 -27.73
C LEU A 46 8.46 -5.45 -26.71
N PRO A 47 7.22 -5.93 -26.58
CA PRO A 47 6.31 -5.40 -25.58
C PRO A 47 6.98 -5.46 -24.20
N PRO A 48 6.78 -4.45 -23.34
CA PRO A 48 7.27 -4.52 -21.98
C PRO A 48 6.73 -5.80 -21.33
N GLN A 49 7.58 -6.47 -20.54
CA GLN A 49 7.17 -7.68 -19.84
C GLN A 49 5.89 -7.40 -19.06
N LEU A 50 4.85 -8.21 -19.30
CA LEU A 50 3.58 -8.10 -18.60
C LEU A 50 3.83 -8.31 -17.10
N LYS A 51 3.80 -7.21 -16.34
CA LYS A 51 3.86 -7.25 -14.88
C LYS A 51 2.55 -7.85 -14.39
N ARG A 52 2.57 -9.10 -13.93
CA ARG A 52 1.41 -9.70 -13.27
C ARG A 52 1.05 -8.84 -12.05
N PRO A 53 -0.22 -8.40 -11.90
CA PRO A 53 -0.61 -7.67 -10.70
C PRO A 53 -0.37 -8.56 -9.49
N THR A 54 0.47 -8.09 -8.56
CA THR A 54 0.78 -8.84 -7.36
C THR A 54 -0.47 -8.83 -6.48
N ARG A 55 -1.20 -9.94 -6.45
CA ARG A 55 -2.36 -10.09 -5.58
C ARG A 55 -1.89 -10.24 -4.14
N HIS A 56 -2.03 -9.17 -3.36
CA HIS A 56 -1.76 -9.21 -1.93
C HIS A 56 -2.96 -9.80 -1.20
N MET A 57 -2.80 -10.98 -0.64
CA MET A 57 -3.83 -11.62 0.19
C MET A 57 -3.62 -11.24 1.66
N ARG A 58 -4.71 -10.78 2.28
CA ARG A 58 -4.73 -10.40 3.70
C ARG A 58 -4.40 -11.61 4.58
N THR A 59 -3.77 -11.35 5.72
CA THR A 59 -3.39 -12.40 6.69
C THR A 59 -4.62 -13.21 7.16
N GLU A 60 -5.76 -12.55 7.29
CA GLU A 60 -7.04 -13.18 7.64
C GLU A 60 -7.50 -14.24 6.63
N THR A 61 -7.36 -13.97 5.33
CA THR A 61 -7.71 -14.93 4.28
C THR A 61 -6.83 -16.18 4.36
N LYS A 62 -5.53 -16.00 4.64
CA LYS A 62 -4.60 -17.12 4.83
C LYS A 62 -5.00 -17.98 6.02
N ARG A 63 -5.35 -17.35 7.16
CA ARG A 63 -5.82 -18.06 8.35
C ARG A 63 -7.13 -18.81 8.11
N LYS A 64 -8.08 -18.23 7.39
CA LYS A 64 -9.33 -18.92 7.01
C LYS A 64 -9.06 -20.20 6.21
N ILE A 65 -8.08 -20.16 5.31
CA ILE A 65 -7.71 -21.32 4.50
C ILE A 65 -7.02 -22.39 5.34
N ILE A 66 -6.10 -21.99 6.22
CA ILE A 66 -5.45 -22.93 7.14
C ILE A 66 -6.49 -23.58 8.06
N MET A 67 -7.39 -22.79 8.64
CA MET A 67 -8.48 -23.29 9.46
C MET A 67 -9.43 -24.20 8.68
N PHE A 68 -9.73 -23.88 7.43
CA PHE A 68 -10.52 -24.74 6.55
C PHE A 68 -9.79 -26.07 6.28
N HIS A 69 -8.50 -26.06 5.97
CA HIS A 69 -7.73 -27.28 5.79
C HIS A 69 -7.73 -28.16 7.06
N ASP A 70 -7.50 -27.57 8.22
CA ASP A 70 -7.30 -28.31 9.47
C ASP A 70 -8.62 -28.76 10.11
N CYS A 71 -9.67 -27.96 10.02
CA CYS A 71 -10.96 -28.24 10.68
C CYS A 71 -12.01 -28.85 9.74
N HIS A 72 -11.98 -28.56 8.44
CA HIS A 72 -13.00 -29.09 7.53
C HIS A 72 -12.77 -30.58 7.28
N ARG A 73 -13.85 -31.34 7.13
CA ARG A 73 -13.85 -32.78 6.95
C ARG A 73 -14.78 -33.14 5.80
N ILE A 74 -14.27 -33.88 4.84
CA ILE A 74 -14.99 -34.29 3.64
C ILE A 74 -15.27 -35.79 3.76
N PRO A 75 -16.54 -36.22 3.62
CA PRO A 75 -16.88 -37.65 3.64
C PRO A 75 -16.29 -38.35 2.41
N VAL A 76 -15.69 -39.51 2.64
CA VAL A 76 -15.24 -40.46 1.63
C VAL A 76 -16.27 -41.57 1.58
N TYR A 77 -16.89 -41.76 0.43
CA TYR A 77 -17.88 -42.80 0.23
C TYR A 77 -17.21 -44.08 -0.28
N ASP A 78 -17.67 -45.22 0.22
CA ASP A 78 -17.28 -46.51 -0.35
C ASP A 78 -18.01 -46.72 -1.68
N PHE A 79 -17.27 -47.16 -2.70
CA PHE A 79 -17.80 -47.27 -4.06
C PHE A 79 -18.88 -48.34 -4.21
N GLU A 80 -18.88 -49.35 -3.34
CA GLU A 80 -19.81 -50.48 -3.39
C GLU A 80 -21.10 -50.19 -2.64
N THR A 81 -21.02 -49.62 -1.44
CA THR A 81 -22.18 -49.40 -0.55
C THR A 81 -22.73 -47.98 -0.64
N LEU A 82 -21.99 -47.03 -1.22
CA LEU A 82 -22.29 -45.59 -1.22
C LEU A 82 -22.49 -44.99 0.19
N GLU A 83 -22.05 -45.72 1.22
CA GLU A 83 -22.05 -45.26 2.60
C GLU A 83 -20.77 -44.49 2.91
N ILE A 84 -20.82 -43.65 3.94
CA ILE A 84 -19.67 -42.87 4.39
C ILE A 84 -18.69 -43.81 5.09
N SER A 85 -17.59 -44.12 4.40
CA SER A 85 -16.50 -44.95 4.91
C SER A 85 -15.71 -44.23 6.00
N ARG A 86 -15.29 -42.99 5.71
CA ARG A 86 -14.47 -42.18 6.61
C ARG A 86 -14.51 -40.71 6.25
N TYR A 87 -14.06 -39.87 7.18
CA TYR A 87 -13.85 -38.46 6.92
C TYR A 87 -12.37 -38.17 6.67
N ARG A 88 -12.06 -37.34 5.67
CA ARG A 88 -10.71 -36.89 5.36
C ARG A 88 -10.60 -35.36 5.36
N PRO A 89 -9.40 -34.78 5.55
CA PRO A 89 -9.20 -33.36 5.32
C PRO A 89 -9.35 -32.99 3.82
N PRO A 90 -9.60 -31.72 3.51
CA PRO A 90 -9.72 -31.25 2.14
C PRO A 90 -8.38 -31.30 1.40
N THR A 91 -8.40 -31.78 0.17
CA THR A 91 -7.25 -31.76 -0.72
C THR A 91 -7.00 -30.33 -1.20
N TYR A 92 -5.75 -29.98 -1.52
CA TYR A 92 -5.42 -28.63 -2.01
C TYR A 92 -6.21 -28.23 -3.28
N GLN A 93 -6.62 -29.19 -4.11
CA GLN A 93 -7.50 -28.95 -5.26
C GLN A 93 -8.88 -28.47 -4.83
N GLU A 94 -9.49 -29.11 -3.85
CA GLU A 94 -10.82 -28.74 -3.31
C GLU A 94 -10.77 -27.35 -2.67
N ILE A 95 -9.71 -27.07 -1.91
CA ILE A 95 -9.45 -25.76 -1.31
C ILE A 95 -9.25 -24.71 -2.40
N SER A 96 -8.48 -25.03 -3.44
CA SER A 96 -8.24 -24.15 -4.60
C SER A 96 -9.53 -23.80 -5.32
N LEU A 97 -10.41 -24.77 -5.53
CA LEU A 97 -11.71 -24.57 -6.16
C LEU A 97 -12.63 -23.71 -5.28
N TYR A 98 -12.68 -23.99 -3.98
CA TYR A 98 -13.53 -23.26 -3.03
C TYR A 98 -13.10 -21.80 -2.87
N PHE A 99 -11.81 -21.54 -2.64
CA PHE A 99 -11.28 -20.19 -2.41
C PHE A 99 -10.84 -19.46 -3.67
N LYS A 100 -10.80 -20.13 -4.84
CA LYS A 100 -10.31 -19.60 -6.13
C LYS A 100 -8.87 -19.09 -6.05
N ILE A 101 -8.00 -19.87 -5.39
CA ILE A 101 -6.58 -19.55 -5.17
C ILE A 101 -5.72 -20.69 -5.71
N PRO A 102 -4.61 -20.41 -6.42
CA PRO A 102 -3.76 -21.47 -6.97
C PRO A 102 -3.24 -22.44 -5.90
N ILE A 103 -3.21 -23.73 -6.25
CA ILE A 103 -2.74 -24.84 -5.39
C ILE A 103 -1.34 -24.56 -4.83
N THR A 104 -0.43 -24.03 -5.65
CA THR A 104 0.95 -23.70 -5.25
C THR A 104 0.99 -22.67 -4.11
N THR A 105 0.06 -21.72 -4.11
CA THR A 105 -0.04 -20.68 -3.08
C THR A 105 -0.57 -21.26 -1.77
N ILE A 106 -1.58 -22.13 -1.85
CA ILE A 106 -2.16 -22.83 -0.70
C ILE A 106 -1.11 -23.73 -0.02
N GLY A 107 -0.38 -24.53 -0.81
CA GLY A 107 0.66 -25.41 -0.28
C GLY A 107 1.77 -24.66 0.46
N GLY A 108 2.17 -23.49 -0.04
CA GLY A 108 3.12 -22.61 0.65
C GLY A 108 2.58 -22.12 2.01
N TRP A 109 1.31 -21.71 2.08
CA TRP A 109 0.72 -21.22 3.33
C TRP A 109 0.49 -22.29 4.37
N ILE A 110 0.13 -23.52 3.95
CA ILE A 110 -0.03 -24.64 4.87
C ILE A 110 1.33 -25.07 5.43
N ARG A 111 2.40 -25.03 4.63
CA ARG A 111 3.77 -25.26 5.12
C ARG A 111 4.20 -24.19 6.13
N ASP A 112 3.86 -22.94 5.87
CA ASP A 112 4.19 -21.79 6.72
C ASP A 112 3.12 -21.51 7.80
N ARG A 113 2.26 -22.49 8.14
CA ARG A 113 1.06 -22.27 8.95
C ARG A 113 1.35 -21.64 10.31
N ASP A 114 2.37 -22.14 11.00
CA ASP A 114 2.66 -21.73 12.39
C ASP A 114 3.12 -20.27 12.41
N ARG A 115 3.86 -19.84 11.38
CA ARG A 115 4.26 -18.44 11.17
C ARG A 115 3.06 -17.54 10.86
N ILE A 116 2.09 -18.01 10.09
CA ILE A 116 0.90 -17.23 9.70
C ILE A 116 -0.12 -17.11 10.85
N ILE A 117 -0.22 -18.14 11.69
CA ILE A 117 -1.08 -18.13 12.89
C ILE A 117 -0.43 -17.28 13.98
N GLY A 118 0.88 -17.43 14.21
CA GLY A 118 1.62 -16.73 15.26
C GLY A 118 1.93 -15.26 14.97
N SER A 119 1.93 -14.83 13.71
CA SER A 119 2.04 -13.40 13.37
C SER A 119 0.77 -12.65 13.79
N LYS A 120 0.87 -11.46 14.38
CA LYS A 120 -0.28 -10.55 14.56
C LYS A 120 -0.76 -10.03 13.19
N ARG A 121 -1.96 -9.45 13.18
CA ARG A 121 -2.67 -9.02 11.97
C ARG A 121 -1.74 -8.11 11.14
N ASP A 122 -1.44 -8.50 9.91
CA ASP A 122 -0.59 -7.75 8.98
C ASP A 122 0.72 -7.24 9.59
N ASP A 123 1.44 -8.11 10.30
CA ASP A 123 2.81 -7.92 10.85
C ASP A 123 3.88 -7.47 9.84
N ARG A 124 3.50 -7.15 8.60
CA ARG A 124 4.40 -6.50 7.64
C ARG A 124 4.90 -5.16 8.13
N GLU A 125 4.20 -4.46 9.02
CA GLU A 125 4.73 -3.24 9.62
C GLU A 125 5.93 -3.55 10.56
N VAL A 126 5.85 -4.66 11.30
CA VAL A 126 6.91 -5.15 12.20
C VAL A 126 8.01 -5.91 11.42
N GLN A 127 7.69 -6.62 10.35
CA GLN A 127 8.68 -7.39 9.55
C GLN A 127 9.45 -6.53 8.54
N ARG A 128 8.97 -5.32 8.21
CA ARG A 128 9.67 -4.35 7.37
C ARG A 128 10.44 -3.32 8.20
N HIS A 129 11.07 -3.72 9.29
CA HIS A 129 12.16 -2.91 9.83
C HIS A 129 13.28 -2.91 8.78
N TYR A 130 13.29 -1.87 7.95
CA TYR A 130 14.39 -1.60 7.02
C TYR A 130 15.67 -1.56 7.85
N LYS A 131 16.54 -2.56 7.65
CA LYS A 131 17.84 -2.60 8.32
C LYS A 131 18.70 -1.47 7.74
N PRO A 132 19.28 -0.60 8.58
CA PRO A 132 20.21 0.41 8.09
C PRO A 132 21.38 -0.32 7.40
N HIS A 133 21.80 0.20 6.24
CA HIS A 133 22.97 -0.36 5.55
C HIS A 133 24.25 -0.07 6.34
N TRP A 134 24.28 1.05 7.07
CA TRP A 134 25.46 1.57 7.78
C TRP A 134 25.08 2.01 9.20
N PRO A 135 24.82 1.07 10.14
CA PRO A 135 24.38 1.41 11.49
C PRO A 135 25.39 2.29 12.25
N ASP A 136 26.68 1.98 12.15
CA ASP A 136 27.73 2.69 12.89
C ASP A 136 27.84 4.16 12.45
N LEU A 137 27.68 4.42 11.15
CA LEU A 137 27.64 5.77 10.59
C LEU A 137 26.43 6.54 11.13
N GLU A 138 25.25 5.90 11.21
CA GLU A 138 24.04 6.52 11.75
C GLU A 138 24.20 6.87 13.23
N ASP A 139 24.90 6.06 14.01
CA ASP A 139 25.14 6.29 15.44
C ASP A 139 26.07 7.49 15.68
N GLN A 140 27.17 7.58 14.91
CA GLN A 140 28.09 8.73 14.97
C GLN A 140 27.40 10.03 14.54
N LEU A 141 26.65 9.97 13.43
CA LEU A 141 25.91 11.12 12.91
C LEU A 141 24.84 11.59 13.89
N HIS A 142 24.15 10.67 14.56
CA HIS A 142 23.15 10.99 15.57
C HIS A 142 23.76 11.65 16.81
N THR A 143 24.92 11.16 17.27
CA THR A 143 25.64 11.74 18.41
C THR A 143 26.05 13.18 18.12
N CYS A 144 26.67 13.42 16.96
CA CYS A 144 27.06 14.76 16.52
C CYS A 144 25.84 15.69 16.35
N PHE A 145 24.69 15.16 15.92
CA PHE A 145 23.44 15.91 15.82
C PHE A 145 22.94 16.38 17.19
N LEU A 146 23.00 15.54 18.23
CA LEU A 146 22.59 15.90 19.58
C LEU A 146 23.46 17.03 20.16
N GLU A 147 24.77 16.98 19.92
CA GLU A 147 25.70 18.04 20.32
C GLU A 147 25.38 19.37 19.62
N ALA A 148 25.21 19.34 18.30
CA ALA A 148 24.86 20.53 17.52
C ALA A 148 23.50 21.12 17.93
N ARG A 149 22.54 20.25 18.31
CA ARG A 149 21.23 20.69 18.81
C ARG A 149 21.32 21.31 20.20
N ALA A 150 22.16 20.78 21.09
CA ALA A 150 22.42 21.37 22.39
C ALA A 150 23.04 22.77 22.29
N LEU A 151 23.84 23.00 21.24
CA LEU A 151 24.40 24.32 20.90
C LEU A 151 23.40 25.27 20.23
N GLY A 152 22.16 24.83 19.96
CA GLY A 152 21.14 25.65 19.30
C GLY A 152 21.41 25.93 17.82
N GLN A 153 22.24 25.12 17.15
CA GLN A 153 22.55 25.34 15.74
C GLN A 153 21.36 25.01 14.83
N PRO A 154 21.12 25.79 13.76
CA PRO A 154 20.10 25.47 12.78
C PRO A 154 20.55 24.31 11.88
N ILE A 155 20.03 23.12 12.14
CA ILE A 155 20.42 21.90 11.41
C ILE A 155 19.46 21.67 10.23
N ARG A 156 20.02 21.58 9.02
CA ARG A 156 19.31 21.28 7.76
C ARG A 156 19.82 19.97 7.17
N GLN A 157 19.14 19.46 6.14
CA GLN A 157 19.58 18.25 5.43
C GLN A 157 21.04 18.33 4.93
N ALA A 158 21.46 19.49 4.41
CA ALA A 158 22.84 19.70 3.95
C ALA A 158 23.89 19.50 5.06
N TRP A 159 23.53 19.78 6.32
CA TRP A 159 24.39 19.50 7.47
C TRP A 159 24.61 17.98 7.63
N PHE A 160 23.54 17.18 7.53
CA PHE A 160 23.66 15.72 7.60
C PHE A 160 24.46 15.15 6.42
N GLU A 161 24.28 15.70 5.23
CA GLU A 161 25.03 15.28 4.06
C GLU A 161 26.54 15.54 4.24
N TYR A 162 26.91 16.74 4.70
CA TYR A 162 28.30 17.09 4.98
C TYR A 162 28.91 16.18 6.05
N HIS A 163 28.24 16.02 7.20
CA HIS A 163 28.75 15.24 8.30
C HIS A 163 28.82 13.74 7.98
N SER A 164 27.83 13.20 7.26
CA SER A 164 27.85 11.78 6.85
C SER A 164 29.00 11.47 5.90
N LYS A 165 29.26 12.32 4.90
CA LYS A 165 30.41 12.17 4.00
C LYS A 165 31.73 12.28 4.75
N ARG A 166 31.84 13.21 5.71
CA ARG A 166 33.04 13.38 6.54
C ARG A 166 33.33 12.13 7.37
N PHE A 167 32.35 11.65 8.13
CA PHE A 167 32.51 10.44 8.96
C PHE A 167 32.79 9.19 8.12
N TRP A 168 32.17 9.08 6.95
CA TRP A 168 32.44 7.97 6.05
C TRP A 168 33.87 7.98 5.53
N LYS A 169 34.38 9.16 5.15
CA LYS A 169 35.76 9.34 4.71
C LYS A 169 36.77 9.02 5.81
N GLU A 170 36.46 9.36 7.05
CA GLU A 170 37.29 9.06 8.22
C GLU A 170 37.33 7.54 8.51
N ALA A 171 36.18 6.85 8.38
CA ALA A 171 36.06 5.42 8.68
C ALA A 171 36.52 4.49 7.54
N HIS A 172 36.30 4.89 6.28
CA HIS A 172 36.55 4.07 5.08
C HIS A 172 37.21 4.90 3.97
N PRO A 173 38.45 5.36 4.16
CA PRO A 173 39.17 6.20 3.19
C PRO A 173 39.32 5.53 1.82
N GLU A 174 39.38 4.20 1.78
CA GLU A 174 39.52 3.40 0.55
C GLU A 174 38.23 3.31 -0.29
N CYS A 175 37.07 3.66 0.29
CA CYS A 175 35.75 3.44 -0.30
C CYS A 175 34.85 4.69 -0.24
N GLU A 176 35.42 5.88 -0.45
CA GLU A 176 34.68 7.16 -0.39
C GLU A 176 33.46 7.19 -1.34
N SER A 177 33.55 6.54 -2.50
CA SER A 177 32.46 6.50 -3.50
C SER A 177 31.31 5.54 -3.17
N LEU A 178 31.45 4.65 -2.18
CA LEU A 178 30.38 3.70 -1.81
C LEU A 178 29.24 4.36 -1.03
N LEU A 179 29.50 5.46 -0.32
CA LEU A 179 28.43 6.17 0.37
C LEU A 179 27.60 7.00 -0.62
N THR A 180 26.42 6.49 -0.95
CA THR A 180 25.40 7.27 -1.66
C THR A 180 24.43 7.88 -0.66
N PHE A 181 24.58 9.18 -0.39
CA PHE A 181 23.61 9.94 0.39
C PHE A 181 22.31 10.09 -0.42
N SER A 182 21.41 9.12 -0.30
CA SER A 182 20.11 9.14 -0.98
C SER A 182 19.03 9.71 -0.08
N GLU A 183 18.05 10.39 -0.71
CA GLU A 183 16.86 10.91 -0.01
C GLU A 183 16.10 9.81 0.75
N GLY A 184 16.04 8.60 0.19
CA GLY A 184 15.40 7.45 0.82
C GLY A 184 16.14 6.97 2.07
N TRP A 185 17.48 6.89 2.01
CA TRP A 185 18.29 6.56 3.18
C TRP A 185 18.14 7.62 4.27
N PHE A 186 18.22 8.90 3.90
CA PHE A 186 18.12 10.02 4.85
C PHE A 186 16.76 10.03 5.57
N ARG A 187 15.65 9.88 4.86
CA ARG A 187 14.32 9.75 5.48
C ARG A 187 14.21 8.54 6.40
N GLY A 188 14.81 7.42 6.00
CA GLY A 188 14.89 6.22 6.83
C GLY A 188 15.66 6.48 8.13
N PHE A 189 16.81 7.15 8.04
CA PHE A 189 17.64 7.54 9.19
C PHE A 189 16.87 8.43 10.15
N LEU A 190 16.25 9.52 9.67
CA LEU A 190 15.45 10.41 10.50
C LEU A 190 14.33 9.66 11.23
N LYS A 191 13.65 8.72 10.55
CA LYS A 191 12.59 7.90 11.15
C LYS A 191 13.13 6.95 12.23
N ARG A 192 14.28 6.30 11.98
CA ARG A 192 14.88 5.33 12.91
C ARG A 192 15.41 6.00 14.18
N LYS A 193 15.98 7.20 14.05
CA LYS A 193 16.54 7.98 15.16
C LYS A 193 15.58 9.01 15.74
N GLU A 194 14.31 8.99 15.30
CA GLU A 194 13.25 9.90 15.74
C GLU A 194 13.61 11.39 15.64
N ILE A 195 14.38 11.75 14.60
CA ILE A 195 14.85 13.11 14.38
C ILE A 195 13.78 13.91 13.63
N SER A 196 13.37 15.04 14.21
CA SER A 196 12.52 16.04 13.56
C SER A 196 13.35 17.25 13.12
N LEU A 197 13.29 17.57 11.82
CA LEU A 197 13.91 18.78 11.26
C LEU A 197 13.03 20.04 11.40
N ARG A 198 11.86 19.92 12.03
CA ARG A 198 10.96 21.07 12.19
C ARG A 198 11.61 22.09 13.11
N CYS A 199 11.64 23.34 12.69
CA CYS A 199 11.96 24.45 13.57
C CYS A 199 10.88 24.49 14.67
N ILE A 200 11.28 24.51 15.94
CA ILE A 200 10.34 24.72 17.03
C ILE A 200 9.86 26.16 16.90
N THR A 201 8.64 26.36 16.42
CA THR A 201 8.01 27.67 16.41
C THR A 201 7.73 28.07 17.84
N HIS A 202 8.35 29.17 18.30
CA HIS A 202 8.23 29.77 19.64
C HIS A 202 6.79 30.05 20.11
N THR A 203 5.80 29.92 19.23
CA THR A 203 4.40 30.27 19.49
C THR A 203 3.71 29.38 20.54
N ALA A 204 4.21 28.16 20.81
CA ALA A 204 3.60 27.24 21.77
C ALA A 204 4.10 27.40 23.22
N MET A 205 5.11 28.24 23.49
CA MET A 205 5.63 28.47 24.85
C MET A 205 5.03 29.71 25.54
N LEU A 206 4.32 30.58 24.81
CA LEU A 206 3.68 31.75 25.40
C LEU A 206 2.39 31.44 26.18
N ASP A 207 1.84 30.22 26.05
CA ASP A 207 0.58 29.84 26.73
C ASP A 207 0.78 29.13 28.09
N SER A 208 2.00 28.77 28.49
CA SER A 208 2.24 28.10 29.79
C SER A 208 2.67 29.05 30.92
N ASP A 209 3.28 30.20 30.60
CA ASP A 209 3.80 31.13 31.63
C ASP A 209 2.74 32.07 32.21
N ASN A 210 1.54 32.13 31.63
CA ASN A 210 0.46 33.01 32.10
C ASN A 210 -0.59 32.30 32.97
N TYR A 211 -0.41 31.01 33.31
CA TYR A 211 -1.39 30.25 34.10
C TYR A 211 -1.06 30.13 35.60
N VAL A 212 0.16 30.48 36.03
CA VAL A 212 0.59 30.30 37.44
C VAL A 212 0.35 31.55 38.31
N ARG A 213 -0.12 32.67 37.74
CA ARG A 213 -0.20 33.95 38.45
C ARG A 213 -1.62 34.42 38.79
N GLY A 214 -2.53 33.51 39.13
CA GLY A 214 -3.91 33.93 39.41
C GLY A 214 -4.84 32.99 40.18
N VAL A 215 -4.39 32.27 41.22
CA VAL A 215 -5.24 31.68 42.30
C VAL A 215 -4.27 31.38 43.47
N LYS A 216 -4.28 31.94 44.69
CA LYS A 216 -5.27 32.49 45.61
C LYS A 216 -4.60 33.61 46.43
N ALA A 217 -5.22 34.77 46.53
CA ALA A 217 -5.05 35.66 47.66
C ALA A 217 -6.01 35.16 48.76
N ASP A 218 -5.47 34.49 49.77
CA ASP A 218 -6.21 34.22 51.00
C ASP A 218 -6.37 35.55 51.74
N PHE A 219 -7.61 36.04 51.80
CA PHE A 219 -8.03 37.11 52.71
C PHE A 219 -8.27 36.52 54.10
N PRO A 220 -7.62 37.03 55.15
CA PRO A 220 -8.22 37.07 56.47
C PRO A 220 -8.44 38.53 56.86
N ASP A 221 -9.70 38.95 56.89
CA ASP A 221 -10.14 40.01 57.79
C ASP A 221 -11.66 39.95 57.90
N PHE A 222 -12.15 39.65 59.10
CA PHE A 222 -13.14 40.47 59.80
C PHE A 222 -13.16 40.06 61.28
N LEU A 223 -13.02 41.08 62.14
CA LEU A 223 -13.17 41.11 63.61
C LEU A 223 -14.52 40.49 64.03
N GLU A 224 -14.68 39.86 65.19
CA GLU A 224 -14.59 40.41 66.56
C GLU A 224 -14.53 39.27 67.60
#